data_AF-A0A922CX05-F1
#
_entry.id   AF-A0A922CX05-F1
#
_cell.length_a   1.000
_cell.length_b   1.000
_cell.length_c   1.000
_cell.angle_alpha   90.00
_cell.angle_beta   90.00
_cell.angle_gamma   90.00
#
_symmetry.space_group_name_H-M   'P 1'
#
loop_
_entity.id
_entity.type
_entity.pdbx_description
1 polymer ?
#
loop_
_entity_poly.entity_id
_entity_poly.type
_entity_poly.pdbx_seq_one_letter_code
_entity_poly.pdbx_strand_id
1 'polypeptide(L)'
;MHLHSGLREYAITSALKDSRFTPITREEVPRLTVSVSILQHFEEAEHYLDWKLGKHGIRIEFISERGTKRTATYLPQVATEQGWDQIQTIDSLLRKGGYKAAITAELRRSIKLTRYQSEEVSATYGEYITQRC
;
A
#
# COMPACT_ATOMS: atom_id res chain seq x y z
N MET A 1 11.13 -4.30 14.72
CA MET A 1 11.73 -5.05 13.60
C MET A 1 12.75 -4.14 12.95
N HIS A 2 13.99 -4.56 12.77
CA HIS A 2 15.01 -3.72 12.12
C HIS A 2 14.72 -3.68 10.61
N LEU A 3 14.88 -2.51 9.97
CA LEU A 3 14.56 -2.31 8.56
C LEU A 3 15.22 -3.38 7.66
N HIS A 4 16.48 -3.71 7.91
CA HIS A 4 17.23 -4.71 7.16
C HIS A 4 16.63 -6.13 7.24
N SER A 5 16.16 -6.55 8.42
CA SER A 5 15.56 -7.88 8.57
C SER A 5 14.22 -7.96 7.85
N GLY A 6 13.43 -6.88 7.95
CA GLY A 6 12.16 -6.76 7.22
C GLY A 6 12.37 -6.82 5.71
N LEU A 7 13.30 -6.02 5.16
CA LEU A 7 13.59 -6.02 3.73
C LEU A 7 13.95 -7.41 3.19
N ARG A 8 14.80 -8.15 3.91
CA ARG A 8 15.17 -9.53 3.52
C ARG A 8 13.95 -10.45 3.51
N GLU A 9 13.11 -10.39 4.53
CA GLU A 9 11.92 -11.23 4.65
C GLU A 9 10.88 -10.92 3.57
N TYR A 10 10.60 -9.63 3.33
CA TYR A 10 9.64 -9.20 2.31
C TYR A 10 10.15 -9.51 0.90
N ALA A 11 11.45 -9.39 0.63
CA ALA A 11 12.03 -9.77 -0.66
C ALA A 11 11.81 -11.27 -0.95
N ILE A 12 12.10 -12.15 0.01
CA ILE A 12 11.88 -13.60 -0.12
C ILE A 12 10.38 -13.91 -0.29
N THR A 13 9.54 -13.25 0.50
CA THR A 13 8.08 -13.47 0.47
C THR A 13 7.50 -13.06 -0.88
N SER A 14 7.90 -11.89 -1.41
CA SER A 14 7.46 -11.42 -2.73
C SER A 14 7.96 -12.30 -3.87
N ALA A 15 9.18 -12.84 -3.78
CA ALA A 15 9.77 -13.63 -4.86
C ALA A 15 9.29 -15.08 -4.90
N LEU A 16 9.03 -15.69 -3.73
CA LEU A 16 8.85 -17.14 -3.60
C LEU A 16 7.53 -17.57 -2.95
N LYS A 17 6.80 -16.66 -2.30
CA LYS A 17 5.61 -17.01 -1.48
C LYS A 17 4.32 -16.29 -1.90
N ASP A 18 4.34 -15.53 -2.99
CA ASP A 18 3.12 -14.94 -3.55
C ASP A 18 2.36 -16.01 -4.35
N SER A 19 1.26 -16.52 -3.78
CA SER A 19 0.49 -17.63 -4.38
C SER A 19 -0.17 -17.31 -5.72
N ARG A 20 -0.17 -16.04 -6.13
CA ARG A 20 -0.71 -15.61 -7.43
C ARG A 20 0.25 -15.89 -8.58
N PHE A 21 1.54 -16.14 -8.28
CA PHE A 21 2.60 -16.34 -9.26
C PHE A 21 3.41 -17.60 -8.92
N THR A 22 4.08 -18.19 -9.91
CA THR A 22 5.07 -19.24 -9.65
C THR A 22 6.32 -18.62 -9.01
N PRO A 23 7.03 -19.33 -8.11
CA PRO A 23 8.27 -18.84 -7.54
C PRO A 23 9.30 -18.48 -8.62
N ILE A 24 9.95 -17.32 -8.45
CA ILE A 24 10.96 -16.81 -9.40
C ILE A 24 12.11 -17.80 -9.56
N THR A 25 12.50 -18.09 -10.80
CA THR A 25 13.65 -18.94 -11.11
C THR A 25 14.94 -18.14 -11.23
N ARG A 26 16.08 -18.83 -11.15
CA ARG A 26 17.41 -18.20 -11.24
C ARG A 26 17.62 -17.50 -12.59
N GLU A 27 17.06 -18.05 -13.65
CA GLU A 27 17.17 -17.55 -15.03
C GLU A 27 16.32 -16.28 -15.25
N GLU A 28 15.34 -16.03 -14.38
CA GLU A 28 14.53 -14.82 -14.42
C GLU A 28 15.25 -13.64 -13.75
N VAL A 29 16.08 -13.88 -12.74
CA VAL A 29 16.74 -12.83 -11.94
C VAL A 29 17.41 -11.74 -12.78
N PRO A 30 18.17 -12.04 -13.86
CA PRO A 30 18.81 -11.01 -14.67
C PRO A 30 17.84 -10.08 -15.41
N ARG A 31 16.56 -10.45 -15.52
CA ARG A 31 15.50 -9.70 -16.22
C ARG A 31 14.58 -8.94 -15.26
N LEU A 32 14.81 -9.04 -13.95
CA LEU A 32 13.95 -8.41 -12.95
C LEU A 32 14.36 -6.98 -12.64
N THR A 33 13.35 -6.20 -12.28
CA THR A 33 13.49 -4.92 -11.57
C THR A 33 12.90 -5.11 -10.19
N VAL A 34 13.64 -4.74 -9.15
CA VAL A 34 13.19 -4.79 -7.76
C VAL A 34 12.81 -3.38 -7.33
N SER A 35 11.60 -3.22 -6.80
CA SER A 35 11.15 -1.98 -6.16
C SER A 35 10.95 -2.21 -4.66
N VAL A 36 11.39 -1.25 -3.86
CA VAL A 36 11.20 -1.22 -2.41
C VAL A 36 10.50 0.08 -2.03
N SER A 37 9.33 -0.03 -1.39
CA SER A 37 8.60 1.10 -0.84
C SER A 37 8.72 1.12 0.67
N ILE A 38 9.37 2.13 1.23
CA ILE A 38 9.48 2.33 2.69
C ILE A 38 8.40 3.29 3.13
N LEU A 39 7.51 2.82 4.01
CA LEU A 39 6.44 3.62 4.60
C LEU A 39 6.93 4.35 5.85
N GLN A 40 6.69 5.65 5.91
CA GLN A 40 7.23 6.55 6.93
C GLN A 40 6.17 7.55 7.39
N HIS A 41 6.43 8.23 8.52
CA HIS A 41 5.60 9.33 9.02
C HIS A 41 4.10 8.96 9.16
N PHE A 42 3.82 7.86 9.88
CA PHE A 42 2.45 7.47 10.19
C PHE A 42 1.83 8.46 11.19
N GLU A 43 0.78 9.15 10.76
CA GLU A 43 0.06 10.14 11.54
C GLU A 43 -1.43 9.83 11.50
N GLU A 44 -2.10 9.93 12.66
CA GLU A 44 -3.56 9.90 12.70
C GLU A 44 -4.10 11.21 12.12
N ALA A 45 -5.03 11.10 11.17
CA ALA A 45 -5.63 12.24 10.51
C ALA A 45 -6.83 12.75 11.31
N GLU A 46 -7.09 14.06 11.26
CA GLU A 46 -8.20 14.69 12.01
C GLU A 46 -9.58 14.23 11.51
N HIS A 47 -9.69 13.99 10.20
CA HIS A 47 -10.88 13.45 9.55
C HIS A 47 -10.50 12.64 8.29
N TYR A 48 -11.46 11.90 7.73
CA TYR A 48 -11.23 11.00 6.57
C TYR A 48 -10.76 11.68 5.26
N LEU A 49 -10.72 13.02 5.23
CA LEU A 49 -10.21 13.85 4.12
C LEU A 49 -8.92 14.60 4.47
N ASP A 50 -8.38 14.42 5.68
CA ASP A 50 -7.17 15.10 6.14
C ASP A 50 -5.90 14.40 5.61
N TRP A 51 -5.77 14.41 4.29
CA TRP A 51 -4.62 13.88 3.54
C TRP A 51 -4.53 14.58 2.18
N LYS A 52 -3.42 14.38 1.45
CA LYS A 52 -3.18 15.04 0.16
C LYS A 52 -2.95 13.99 -0.93
N LEU A 53 -3.70 14.11 -2.03
CA LEU A 53 -3.55 13.26 -3.22
C LEU A 53 -2.11 13.33 -3.75
N GLY A 54 -1.56 12.18 -4.15
CA GLY A 54 -0.20 12.04 -4.67
C GLY A 54 0.92 12.21 -3.63
N LYS A 55 0.60 12.68 -2.42
CA LYS A 55 1.59 12.86 -1.33
C LYS A 55 1.45 11.80 -0.25
N HIS A 56 0.23 11.55 0.20
CA HIS A 56 -0.02 10.66 1.34
C HIS A 56 -0.62 9.33 0.89
N GLY A 57 -0.07 8.24 1.41
CA GLY A 57 -0.75 6.96 1.49
C GLY A 57 -1.72 7.00 2.66
N ILE A 58 -2.79 6.21 2.56
CA ILE A 58 -3.85 6.18 3.56
C ILE A 58 -4.11 4.75 4.00
N ARG A 59 -4.25 4.56 5.31
CA ARG A 59 -4.76 3.35 5.94
C ARG A 59 -6.03 3.70 6.67
N ILE A 60 -7.14 3.08 6.30
CA ILE A 60 -8.43 3.27 6.96
C ILE A 60 -8.74 2.08 7.85
N GLU A 61 -9.36 2.36 8.99
CA GLU A 61 -9.97 1.39 9.87
C GLU A 61 -11.47 1.68 9.96
N PHE A 62 -12.30 0.67 9.74
CA PHE A 62 -13.75 0.81 9.73
C PHE A 62 -14.45 -0.46 10.23
N ILE A 63 -15.73 -0.33 10.57
CA ILE A 63 -16.59 -1.45 10.94
C ILE A 63 -17.38 -1.88 9.71
N SER A 64 -17.26 -3.15 9.33
CA SER A 64 -18.06 -3.74 8.24
C SER A 64 -19.54 -3.86 8.62
N GLU A 65 -20.40 -4.10 7.64
CA GLU A 65 -21.84 -4.35 7.87
C GLU A 65 -22.12 -5.54 8.80
N ARG A 66 -21.12 -6.41 9.02
CA ARG A 66 -21.19 -7.57 9.93
C ARG A 66 -20.66 -7.27 11.34
N GLY A 67 -20.40 -6.01 11.67
CA GLY A 67 -19.82 -5.59 12.95
C GLY A 67 -18.34 -5.93 13.12
N THR A 68 -17.68 -6.51 12.11
CA THR A 68 -16.26 -6.86 12.19
C THR A 68 -15.38 -5.66 11.82
N LYS A 69 -14.35 -5.40 12.62
CA LYS A 69 -13.33 -4.40 12.32
C LYS A 69 -12.48 -4.84 11.12
N ARG A 70 -12.32 -3.94 10.14
CA ARG A 70 -11.54 -4.15 8.92
C ARG A 70 -10.54 -3.02 8.74
N THR A 71 -9.49 -3.31 8.00
CA THR A 71 -8.48 -2.34 7.61
C THR A 71 -8.21 -2.45 6.12
N ALA A 72 -7.88 -1.34 5.49
CA ALA A 72 -7.48 -1.29 4.09
C ALA A 72 -6.47 -0.17 3.88
N THR A 73 -5.54 -0.37 2.94
CA THR A 73 -4.50 0.61 2.63
C THR A 73 -4.38 0.88 1.13
N TYR A 74 -4.09 2.14 0.80
CA TYR A 74 -3.58 2.58 -0.51
C TYR A 74 -2.29 3.38 -0.36
N LEU A 75 -1.38 3.19 -1.29
CA LEU A 75 -0.13 3.95 -1.42
C LEU A 75 -0.41 5.34 -2.05
N PRO A 76 0.48 6.34 -1.88
CA PRO A 76 0.28 7.69 -2.39
C PRO A 76 -0.06 7.75 -3.89
N GLN A 77 0.57 6.90 -4.71
CA GLN A 77 0.40 6.94 -6.17
C GLN A 77 -0.95 6.40 -6.66
N VAL A 78 -1.64 5.55 -5.89
CA VAL A 78 -2.80 4.80 -6.40
C VAL A 78 -3.95 5.73 -6.78
N ALA A 79 -4.26 6.72 -5.93
CA ALA A 79 -5.36 7.64 -6.20
C ALA A 79 -5.11 8.47 -7.47
N THR A 80 -3.87 8.94 -7.65
CA THR A 80 -3.47 9.75 -8.81
C THR A 80 -3.41 8.93 -10.10
N GLU A 81 -2.92 7.68 -10.05
CA GLU A 81 -2.88 6.79 -11.21
C GLU A 81 -4.28 6.42 -11.73
N GLN A 82 -5.25 6.32 -10.82
CA GLN A 82 -6.64 6.02 -11.16
C GLN A 82 -7.47 7.26 -11.51
N GLY A 83 -6.90 8.46 -11.33
CA GLY A 83 -7.62 9.73 -11.51
C GLY A 83 -8.75 9.95 -10.50
N TRP A 84 -8.64 9.37 -9.29
CA TRP A 84 -9.64 9.50 -8.24
C TRP A 84 -9.42 10.74 -7.37
N ASP A 85 -10.52 11.39 -6.99
CA ASP A 85 -10.51 12.36 -5.91
C ASP A 85 -10.46 11.66 -4.52
N GLN A 86 -10.41 12.45 -3.45
CA GLN A 86 -10.30 11.89 -2.10
C GLN A 86 -11.51 11.05 -1.68
N ILE A 87 -12.73 11.45 -2.07
CA ILE A 87 -13.96 10.75 -1.71
C ILE A 87 -14.03 9.43 -2.48
N GLN A 88 -13.79 9.47 -3.78
CA GLN A 88 -13.72 8.28 -4.63
C GLN A 88 -12.66 7.30 -4.13
N THR A 89 -11.50 7.80 -3.69
CA THR A 89 -10.45 6.97 -3.12
C THR A 89 -10.91 6.27 -1.84
N ILE A 90 -11.57 6.99 -0.93
CA ILE A 90 -12.10 6.40 0.33
C ILE A 90 -13.18 5.36 0.03
N ASP A 91 -14.10 5.66 -0.88
CA ASP A 91 -15.17 4.74 -1.26
C ASP A 91 -14.59 3.47 -1.90
N SER A 92 -13.66 3.61 -2.83
CA SER A 92 -12.93 2.49 -3.44
C SER A 92 -12.17 1.67 -2.38
N LEU A 93 -11.54 2.35 -1.42
CA LEU A 93 -10.78 1.69 -0.36
C LEU A 93 -11.68 0.91 0.61
N LEU A 94 -12.88 1.42 0.93
CA LEU A 94 -13.91 0.69 1.67
C LEU A 94 -14.34 -0.57 0.92
N ARG A 95 -14.58 -0.48 -0.40
CA ARG A 95 -14.91 -1.64 -1.25
C ARG A 95 -13.79 -2.68 -1.24
N LYS A 96 -12.54 -2.23 -1.41
CA LYS A 96 -11.34 -3.10 -1.34
C LYS A 96 -11.20 -3.76 0.03
N GLY A 97 -11.53 -3.06 1.11
CA GLY A 97 -11.58 -3.60 2.48
C GLY A 97 -12.75 -4.55 2.74
N GLY A 98 -13.60 -4.79 1.75
CA GLY A 98 -14.69 -5.76 1.79
C GLY A 98 -16.05 -5.20 2.23
N TYR A 99 -16.22 -3.87 2.30
CA TYR A 99 -17.51 -3.25 2.61
C TYR A 99 -18.47 -3.36 1.43
N LYS A 100 -19.62 -4.04 1.62
CA LYS A 100 -20.56 -4.31 0.51
C LYS A 100 -21.83 -3.46 0.54
N ALA A 101 -22.20 -2.90 1.69
CA ALA A 101 -23.41 -2.07 1.81
C ALA A 101 -23.28 -0.70 1.12
N ALA A 102 -24.32 0.13 1.22
CA ALA A 102 -24.30 1.50 0.74
C ALA A 102 -23.36 2.36 1.60
N ILE A 103 -22.54 3.20 0.96
CA ILE A 103 -21.57 4.07 1.65
C ILE A 103 -22.26 5.40 1.98
N THR A 104 -22.57 5.60 3.26
CA THR A 104 -23.23 6.82 3.76
C THR A 104 -22.20 7.87 4.21
N ALA A 105 -22.63 9.13 4.34
CA ALA A 105 -21.78 10.18 4.90
C ALA A 105 -21.36 9.91 6.36
N GLU A 106 -22.25 9.31 7.15
CA GLU A 106 -21.97 8.90 8.53
C GLU A 106 -20.89 7.82 8.59
N LEU A 107 -20.94 6.84 7.69
CA LEU A 107 -19.90 5.82 7.57
C LEU A 107 -18.55 6.45 7.26
N ARG A 108 -18.48 7.39 6.31
CA ARG A 108 -17.22 8.07 5.98
C ARG A 108 -16.65 8.82 7.18
N ARG A 109 -17.52 9.47 7.97
CA ARG A 109 -17.12 10.20 9.18
C ARG A 109 -16.68 9.29 10.32
N SER A 110 -17.14 8.03 10.37
CA SER A 110 -16.75 7.08 11.41
C SER A 110 -15.41 6.36 11.12
N ILE A 111 -14.84 6.56 9.93
CA ILE A 111 -13.55 5.99 9.56
C ILE A 111 -12.44 6.62 10.40
N LYS A 112 -11.62 5.77 11.01
CA LYS A 112 -10.32 6.20 11.54
C LYS A 112 -9.30 6.12 10.41
N LEU A 113 -8.67 7.25 10.09
CA LEU A 113 -7.68 7.34 9.01
C LEU A 113 -6.30 7.59 9.60
N THR A 114 -5.33 6.79 9.16
CA THR A 114 -3.90 7.05 9.34
C THR A 114 -3.31 7.42 7.98
N ARG A 115 -2.70 8.60 7.88
CA ARG A 115 -1.92 8.99 6.70
C ARG A 115 -0.44 8.64 6.91
N TYR A 116 0.26 8.37 5.82
CA TYR A 116 1.70 8.12 5.84
C TYR A 116 2.31 8.58 4.53
N GLN A 117 3.62 8.73 4.50
CA GLN A 117 4.40 8.99 3.28
C GLN A 117 5.14 7.71 2.88
N SER A 118 5.51 7.59 1.62
CA SER A 118 6.35 6.49 1.16
C SER A 118 7.44 7.01 0.26
N GLU A 119 8.62 6.44 0.43
CA GLU A 119 9.72 6.58 -0.51
C GLU A 119 9.87 5.26 -1.26
N GLU A 120 9.87 5.32 -2.58
CA GLU A 120 10.08 4.16 -3.45
C GLU A 120 11.44 4.29 -4.12
N VAL A 121 12.21 3.21 -4.06
CA VAL A 121 13.46 3.06 -4.79
C VAL A 121 13.37 1.77 -5.60
N SER A 122 13.75 1.84 -6.87
CA SER A 122 13.82 0.69 -7.75
C SER A 122 15.22 0.52 -8.33
N ALA A 123 15.57 -0.73 -8.62
CA ALA A 123 16.83 -1.09 -9.27
C ALA A 123 16.63 -2.29 -10.18
N THR A 124 17.16 -2.20 -11.39
CA THR A 124 17.32 -3.32 -12.31
C THR A 124 18.47 -4.22 -11.87
N TYR A 125 18.49 -5.46 -12.35
CA TYR A 125 19.64 -6.34 -12.12
C TYR A 125 20.96 -5.75 -12.66
N GLY A 126 20.91 -5.04 -13.80
CA GLY A 126 22.09 -4.38 -14.36
C GLY A 126 22.69 -3.34 -13.42
N GLU A 127 21.87 -2.44 -12.89
CA GLU A 127 22.30 -1.41 -11.92
C GLU A 127 22.86 -2.02 -10.64
N TYR A 128 22.24 -3.10 -10.15
CA TYR A 128 22.71 -3.83 -8.98
C TYR A 128 24.12 -4.41 -9.19
N ILE A 129 24.39 -4.99 -10.36
CA ILE A 129 25.72 -5.52 -10.68
C ILE A 129 26.75 -4.40 -10.75
N THR A 130 26.43 -3.27 -11.38
CA THR A 130 27.34 -2.13 -11.47
C THR A 130 27.69 -1.56 -10.09
N GLN A 131 26.77 -1.56 -9.13
CA GLN A 131 27.03 -1.08 -7.76
C GLN A 131 27.82 -2.06 -6.89
N ARG A 132 28.01 -3.32 -7.33
CA ARG A 132 28.78 -4.35 -6.60
C ARG A 132 30.22 -4.51 -7.09
N CYS A 133 30.57 -3.89 -8.21
CA CYS A 133 31.92 -3.84 -8.76
C CYS A 133 32.66 -2.60 -8.24
#